data_AF-M7BGR8-F1
#
_entry.id   AF-M7BGR8-F1
#
_cell.length_a   1.000
_cell.length_b   1.000
_cell.length_c   1.000
_cell.angle_alpha   90.00
_cell.angle_beta   90.00
_cell.angle_gamma   90.00
#
_symmetry.space_group_name_H-M   'P 1'
#
loop_
_entity.id
_entity.type
_entity.pdbx_description
1 polymer ?
#
loop_
_entity_poly.entity_id
_entity_poly.type
_entity_poly.pdbx_seq_one_letter_code
_entity_poly.pdbx_strand_id
1 'polypeptide(L)'
;MRITLSGIQIGTTHPEDLSVTGGPGRAVMPTPGNTAAFRAALWTNMEKLMDQICAACAQVQHLQKVLTKKRDPVSHVCFIEEIVKEGQSDILYTFWTAVTQTLSSQFQMATDSSVFLKQAFEGEYPKLLRLYNDLWKRLQQYSQNIQRNFNSSGNTDLFAELQQMEEDAHDIFMQKKQDYDSEKALKDSLQPYEAAYLSKSLSRLFDPINLVFPPGGRNPPSTDELDSIIKTIASELNVAAVDPNLSLAVSKNVAKTIQLYGVKSEQLLSSECDGSCKAYSLLLHISVELWSIYRIHVCADNQFKLSVFIHKLKQRSLSSSGKPDVPCSLYMKELQGFIARVMSDYFRHFECFDFVFDNTEAIAQRAIELFIRNASLLRPLGEGGKMRLAADFAQMELAVAPLCRRVSDLGKSYRLLRSFRPLLFQTSEHIANSPAVGDIIPFSIILQFLFTRSPPELKSPFQRAEWSIARYSQWLDDHPSEKDRLVLIRGALEAYVQSVRTREGKEFAPVYPIMVQLLKKAMSTLQ
;
A
#
# COMPACT_ATOMS: atom_id res chain seq x y z
N MET A 1 24.24 21.27 16.95
CA MET A 1 22.83 21.21 17.41
C MET A 1 22.76 20.22 18.57
N ARG A 2 22.67 20.69 19.82
CA ARG A 2 22.41 19.79 20.96
C ARG A 2 20.89 19.53 20.98
N ILE A 3 20.45 18.42 20.41
CA ILE A 3 19.10 17.92 20.67
C ILE A 3 19.17 17.27 22.06
N THR A 4 19.06 18.07 23.09
CA THR A 4 18.91 17.56 24.45
C THR A 4 17.46 17.15 24.64
N LEU A 5 17.21 15.85 24.79
CA LEU A 5 15.93 15.35 25.35
C LEU A 5 15.70 15.82 26.81
N SER A 6 16.56 16.69 27.36
CA SER A 6 16.26 17.46 28.58
C SER A 6 15.00 18.31 28.45
N GLY A 7 14.51 18.55 27.22
CA GLY A 7 13.21 19.15 26.93
C GLY A 7 12.01 18.21 27.05
N ILE A 8 12.20 16.90 27.28
CA ILE A 8 11.16 16.05 27.88
C ILE A 8 11.12 16.36 29.39
N GLN A 9 10.87 17.62 29.75
CA GLN A 9 10.14 17.89 30.97
C GLN A 9 8.75 17.33 30.71
N ILE A 10 8.55 16.07 31.10
CA ILE A 10 7.22 15.57 31.45
C ILE A 10 6.70 16.60 32.45
N GLY A 11 5.76 17.44 32.01
CA GLY A 11 5.15 18.44 32.85
C GLY A 11 4.57 17.78 34.08
N THR A 12 5.33 17.77 35.17
CA THR A 12 4.71 17.97 36.47
C THR A 12 4.35 19.45 36.44
N THR A 13 3.10 19.74 36.10
CA THR A 13 2.52 21.04 36.37
C THR A 13 2.72 21.30 37.86
N HIS A 14 3.64 22.21 38.20
CA HIS A 14 3.62 22.86 39.50
C HIS A 14 2.33 23.70 39.56
N PRO A 15 1.42 23.44 40.51
CA PRO A 15 0.41 24.41 40.86
C PRO A 15 1.09 25.45 41.78
N GLU A 16 1.40 26.63 41.25
CA GLU A 16 1.50 27.82 42.09
C GLU A 16 0.07 28.21 42.49
N ASP A 17 -0.44 27.51 43.50
CA ASP A 17 -1.41 28.00 44.49
C ASP A 17 -1.76 26.83 45.39
N LEU A 18 -0.97 26.67 46.46
CA LEU A 18 -1.35 26.24 47.81
C LEU A 18 -0.07 25.93 48.59
N SER A 19 0.25 26.83 49.51
CA SER A 19 1.26 26.68 50.56
C SER A 19 1.17 25.32 51.27
N VAL A 20 2.33 24.68 51.51
CA VAL A 20 2.78 24.06 52.79
C VAL A 20 3.92 23.04 52.53
N THR A 21 5.12 23.44 52.97
CA THR A 21 6.32 22.69 53.40
C THR A 21 6.50 21.18 53.09
N GLY A 22 7.59 20.82 52.39
CA GLY A 22 8.18 19.47 52.40
C GLY A 22 9.39 19.33 51.45
N GLY A 23 10.56 18.92 51.98
CA GLY A 23 11.90 18.99 51.34
C GLY A 23 12.20 18.09 50.12
N PRO A 24 13.46 18.13 49.61
CA PRO A 24 13.83 17.68 48.26
C PRO A 24 14.11 16.18 48.20
N GLY A 25 13.47 15.46 47.26
CA GLY A 25 13.86 14.09 46.93
C GLY A 25 12.75 13.05 46.68
N ARG A 26 11.60 13.40 46.08
CA ARG A 26 10.62 12.41 45.62
C ARG A 26 10.01 12.77 44.26
N ALA A 27 10.58 12.20 43.19
CA ALA A 27 9.84 12.03 41.96
C ALA A 27 8.74 10.99 42.22
N VAL A 28 7.47 11.40 42.17
CA VAL A 28 6.33 10.49 42.32
C VAL A 28 6.25 9.62 41.07
N MET A 29 6.63 8.34 41.21
CA MET A 29 6.37 7.32 40.19
C MET A 29 4.85 7.20 39.95
N PRO A 30 4.37 7.05 38.71
CA PRO A 30 2.95 6.92 38.46
C PRO A 30 2.44 5.61 39.08
N THR A 31 1.51 5.75 40.03
CA THR A 31 0.69 4.65 40.56
C THR A 31 -0.13 4.05 39.42
N PRO A 32 -0.57 2.77 39.48
CA PRO A 32 -1.25 2.07 38.38
C PRO A 32 -2.49 2.78 37.80
N GLY A 33 -3.10 3.74 38.51
CA GLY A 33 -4.19 4.58 38.01
C GLY A 33 -3.79 5.75 37.10
N ASN A 34 -2.50 6.13 37.02
CA ASN A 34 -2.03 7.32 36.27
C ASN A 34 -1.31 6.98 34.94
N THR A 35 -1.29 5.70 34.56
CA THR A 35 -0.63 5.18 33.34
C THR A 35 -1.21 5.76 32.05
N ALA A 36 -2.53 5.92 31.96
CA ALA A 36 -3.19 6.45 30.77
C ALA A 36 -2.85 7.93 30.53
N ALA A 37 -2.90 8.76 31.58
CA ALA A 37 -2.56 10.18 31.53
C ALA A 37 -1.08 10.38 31.15
N PHE A 38 -0.18 9.57 31.73
CA PHE A 38 1.22 9.58 31.31
C PHE A 38 1.36 9.25 29.82
N ARG A 39 0.72 8.19 29.31
CA ARG A 39 0.85 7.80 27.90
C ARG A 39 0.33 8.90 26.96
N ALA A 40 -0.78 9.54 27.30
CA ALA A 40 -1.29 10.67 26.53
C ALA A 40 -0.30 11.84 26.48
N ALA A 41 0.29 12.21 27.63
CA ALA A 41 1.31 13.25 27.70
C ALA A 41 2.59 12.87 26.93
N LEU A 42 3.04 11.62 27.03
CA LEU A 42 4.19 11.10 26.30
C LEU A 42 4.02 11.27 24.78
N TRP A 43 2.90 10.79 24.22
CA TRP A 43 2.68 10.84 22.78
C TRP A 43 2.47 12.27 22.27
N THR A 44 1.79 13.13 23.05
CA THR A 44 1.66 14.56 22.73
C THR A 44 3.04 15.24 22.67
N ASN A 45 3.93 14.91 23.61
CA ASN A 45 5.30 15.45 23.60
C ASN A 45 6.15 14.86 22.48
N MET A 46 5.90 13.60 22.08
CA MET A 46 6.56 12.98 20.95
C MET A 46 6.17 13.66 19.63
N GLU A 47 4.90 14.00 19.44
CA GLU A 47 4.44 14.79 18.29
C GLU A 47 5.16 16.14 18.20
N LYS A 48 5.23 16.87 19.33
CA LYS A 48 5.97 18.14 19.41
C LYS A 48 7.46 17.98 19.08
N LEU A 49 8.07 16.89 19.52
CA LEU A 49 9.47 16.58 19.19
C LEU A 49 9.64 16.37 17.68
N MET A 50 8.72 15.64 17.02
CA MET A 50 8.75 15.46 15.57
C MET A 50 8.62 16.80 14.83
N ASP A 51 7.77 17.70 15.31
CA ASP A 51 7.61 19.03 14.72
C ASP A 51 8.88 19.88 14.82
N GLN A 52 9.57 19.83 15.97
CA GLN A 52 10.86 20.51 16.16
C GLN A 52 11.94 19.95 15.24
N ILE A 53 12.01 18.62 15.10
CA ILE A 53 12.95 17.97 14.17
C ILE A 53 12.62 18.39 12.73
N CYS A 54 11.34 18.42 12.35
CA CYS A 54 10.91 18.86 11.03
C CYS A 54 11.35 20.30 10.73
N ALA A 55 11.15 21.22 11.68
CA ALA A 55 11.57 22.62 11.56
C ALA A 55 13.09 22.77 11.45
N ALA A 56 13.85 21.99 12.23
CA ALA A 56 15.31 21.94 12.16
C ALA A 56 15.80 21.47 10.78
N CYS A 57 15.26 20.35 10.28
CA CYS A 57 15.58 19.82 8.96
C CYS A 57 15.27 20.86 7.86
N ALA A 58 14.14 21.55 7.97
CA ALA A 58 13.74 22.60 7.03
C ALA A 58 14.73 23.77 6.99
N GLN A 59 15.24 24.21 8.15
CA GLN A 59 16.24 25.27 8.22
C GLN A 59 17.58 24.85 7.59
N VAL A 60 18.05 23.63 7.87
CA VAL A 60 19.31 23.10 7.31
C VAL A 60 19.21 22.93 5.79
N GLN A 61 18.08 22.43 5.29
CA GLN A 61 17.83 22.35 3.85
C GLN A 61 17.83 23.73 3.18
N HIS A 62 17.21 24.73 3.82
CA HIS A 62 17.24 26.10 3.30
C HIS A 62 18.68 26.65 3.27
N LEU A 63 19.44 26.45 4.34
CA LEU A 63 20.83 26.88 4.45
C LEU A 63 21.69 26.26 3.34
N GLN A 64 21.63 24.94 3.15
CA GLN A 64 22.37 24.26 2.10
C GLN A 64 22.04 24.83 0.72
N LYS A 65 20.75 25.05 0.43
CA LYS A 65 20.32 25.64 -0.85
C LYS A 65 20.86 27.06 -1.06
N VAL A 66 20.90 27.89 -0.01
CA VAL A 66 21.51 29.23 -0.05
C VAL A 66 23.02 29.12 -0.33
N LEU A 67 23.72 28.20 0.35
CA LEU A 67 25.15 27.97 0.16
C LEU A 67 25.49 27.45 -1.24
N THR A 68 24.60 26.65 -1.85
CA THR A 68 24.78 26.18 -3.24
C THR A 68 24.58 27.29 -4.27
N LYS A 69 23.67 28.24 -4.01
CA LYS A 69 23.31 29.29 -5.00
C LYS A 69 24.09 30.59 -4.85
N LYS A 70 24.53 30.93 -3.63
CA LYS A 70 25.29 32.15 -3.39
C LYS A 70 26.76 31.93 -3.73
N ARG A 71 27.30 32.88 -4.48
CA ARG A 71 28.71 32.92 -4.89
C ARG A 71 29.41 34.05 -4.15
N ASP A 72 30.67 33.81 -3.84
CA ASP A 72 31.55 34.85 -3.33
C ASP A 72 31.67 35.99 -4.37
N PRO A 73 31.51 37.27 -3.98
CA PRO A 73 31.50 38.40 -4.92
C PRO A 73 32.82 38.66 -5.64
N VAL A 74 33.94 38.15 -5.11
CA VAL A 74 35.29 38.44 -5.61
C VAL A 74 35.84 37.24 -6.39
N SER A 75 35.70 36.04 -5.84
CA SER A 75 36.21 34.78 -6.41
C SER A 75 35.18 34.05 -7.29
N HIS A 76 33.90 34.45 -7.26
CA HIS A 76 32.78 33.81 -7.98
C HIS A 76 32.56 32.32 -7.67
N VAL A 77 33.27 31.76 -6.68
CA VAL A 77 33.12 30.37 -6.21
C VAL A 77 31.83 30.25 -5.39
N CYS A 78 31.09 29.15 -5.56
CA CYS A 78 29.91 28.88 -4.73
C CYS A 78 30.34 28.58 -3.29
N PHE A 79 29.61 29.10 -2.29
CA PHE A 79 29.97 28.84 -0.89
C PHE A 79 30.00 27.35 -0.52
N ILE A 80 29.17 26.52 -1.18
CA ILE A 80 29.19 25.07 -0.98
C ILE A 80 30.51 24.43 -1.45
N GLU A 81 31.13 24.94 -2.51
CA GLU A 81 32.38 24.39 -3.04
C GLU A 81 33.55 24.68 -2.09
N GLU A 82 33.52 25.83 -1.41
CA GLU A 82 34.53 26.18 -0.42
C GLU A 82 34.42 25.31 0.84
N ILE A 83 33.19 24.99 1.29
CA ILE A 83 32.96 24.08 2.43
C ILE A 83 33.41 22.66 2.10
N VAL A 84 33.21 22.20 0.87
CA VAL A 84 33.61 20.85 0.43
C VAL A 84 35.14 20.73 0.26
N LYS A 85 35.85 21.81 -0.10
CA LYS A 85 37.33 21.85 -0.21
C LYS A 85 38.02 21.56 1.13
N GLU A 86 37.41 21.89 2.26
CA GLU A 86 37.94 21.58 3.59
C GLU A 86 37.87 20.08 3.96
N GLY A 87 37.41 19.22 3.06
CA GLY A 87 37.30 17.78 3.30
C GLY A 87 36.14 17.39 4.21
N GLN A 88 35.19 18.31 4.47
CA GLN A 88 34.01 18.03 5.28
C GLN A 88 32.98 17.20 4.49
N SER A 89 32.37 16.23 5.16
CA SER A 89 31.25 15.44 4.62
C SER A 89 30.06 16.35 4.33
N ASP A 90 29.24 15.98 3.34
CA ASP A 90 28.03 16.71 2.96
C ASP A 90 27.24 17.18 4.20
N ILE A 91 26.79 18.44 4.19
CA ILE A 91 26.10 19.09 5.30
C ILE A 91 24.88 18.27 5.70
N LEU A 92 24.13 17.73 4.72
CA LEU A 92 22.98 16.87 4.99
C LEU A 92 23.38 15.54 5.60
N TYR A 93 24.42 14.89 5.08
CA TYR A 93 24.93 13.64 5.63
C TYR A 93 25.35 13.80 7.09
N THR A 94 26.11 14.86 7.38
CA THR A 94 26.59 15.17 8.73
C THR A 94 25.42 15.47 9.67
N PHE A 95 24.43 16.24 9.20
CA PHE A 95 23.22 16.55 9.96
C PHE A 95 22.38 15.30 10.24
N TRP A 96 22.06 14.50 9.23
CA TRP A 96 21.23 13.29 9.37
C TRP A 96 21.89 12.22 10.23
N THR A 97 23.21 12.07 10.11
CA THR A 97 23.98 11.18 10.99
C THR A 97 23.89 11.67 12.44
N ALA A 98 24.06 12.97 12.69
CA ALA A 98 23.94 13.53 14.03
C ALA A 98 22.53 13.40 14.61
N VAL A 99 21.48 13.66 13.82
CA VAL A 99 20.09 13.55 14.26
C VAL A 99 19.73 12.11 14.59
N THR A 100 20.01 11.17 13.69
CA THR A 100 19.66 9.75 13.88
C THR A 100 20.44 9.13 15.04
N GLN A 101 21.74 9.47 15.19
CA GLN A 101 22.54 9.03 16.31
C GLN A 101 22.07 9.63 17.65
N THR A 102 21.69 10.92 17.66
CA THR A 102 21.18 11.56 18.88
C THR A 102 19.85 10.97 19.29
N LEU A 103 18.91 10.79 18.35
CA LEU A 103 17.62 10.15 18.63
C LEU A 103 17.80 8.74 19.17
N SER A 104 18.64 7.93 18.51
CA SER A 104 18.93 6.56 18.93
C SER A 104 19.51 6.51 20.35
N SER A 105 20.57 7.27 20.62
CA SER A 105 21.23 7.32 21.93
C SER A 105 20.28 7.82 23.02
N GLN A 106 19.52 8.88 22.75
CA GLN A 106 18.65 9.48 23.76
C GLN A 106 17.41 8.62 24.05
N PHE A 107 16.84 7.95 23.04
CA PHE A 107 15.76 6.99 23.26
C PHE A 107 16.24 5.77 24.02
N GLN A 108 17.43 5.25 23.72
CA GLN A 108 18.01 4.14 24.45
C GLN A 108 18.24 4.50 25.92
N MET A 109 18.89 5.65 26.20
CA MET A 109 19.10 6.11 27.58
C MET A 109 17.78 6.36 28.34
N ALA A 110 16.77 6.90 27.67
CA ALA A 110 15.45 7.15 28.27
C ALA A 110 14.68 5.86 28.58
N THR A 111 14.81 4.83 27.73
CA THR A 111 14.14 3.53 27.95
C THR A 111 14.89 2.64 28.95
N ASP A 112 16.21 2.78 29.07
CA ASP A 112 17.00 2.11 30.10
C ASP A 112 16.74 2.68 31.50
N SER A 113 16.43 3.98 31.59
CA SER A 113 16.09 4.65 32.85
C SER A 113 14.62 4.51 33.25
N SER A 114 13.70 4.22 32.31
CA SER A 114 12.27 4.12 32.58
C SER A 114 11.63 2.91 31.91
N VAL A 115 11.28 1.92 32.73
CA VAL A 115 10.51 0.73 32.32
C VAL A 115 9.17 1.13 31.70
N PHE A 116 8.55 2.22 32.18
CA PHE A 116 7.30 2.71 31.63
C PHE A 116 7.47 3.18 30.18
N LEU A 117 8.51 3.99 29.91
CA LEU A 117 8.79 4.46 28.55
C LEU A 117 9.10 3.29 27.63
N LYS A 118 9.91 2.34 28.11
CA LYS A 118 10.23 1.12 27.39
C LYS A 118 8.96 0.32 27.03
N GLN A 119 8.06 0.11 27.98
CA GLN A 119 6.79 -0.56 27.72
C GLN A 119 5.89 0.19 26.72
N ALA A 120 5.87 1.52 26.77
CA ALA A 120 5.09 2.34 25.84
C ALA A 120 5.65 2.22 24.41
N PHE A 121 6.97 2.33 24.22
CA PHE A 121 7.59 2.24 22.89
C PHE A 121 7.51 0.83 22.31
N GLU A 122 7.74 -0.22 23.10
CA GLU A 122 7.64 -1.60 22.63
C GLU A 122 6.18 -2.05 22.43
N GLY A 123 5.23 -1.52 23.21
CA GLY A 123 3.82 -1.92 23.16
C GLY A 123 3.00 -1.17 22.12
N GLU A 124 3.31 0.11 21.89
CA GLU A 124 2.62 1.00 20.96
C GLU A 124 3.55 1.45 19.82
N TYR A 125 4.54 0.62 19.46
CA TYR A 125 5.48 0.84 18.35
C TYR A 125 4.82 1.33 17.05
N PRO A 126 3.66 0.80 16.60
CA PRO A 126 2.98 1.28 15.40
C PRO A 126 2.63 2.78 15.45
N LYS A 127 2.34 3.34 16.64
CA LYS A 127 2.13 4.79 16.80
C LYS A 127 3.42 5.57 16.60
N LEU A 128 4.52 5.09 17.18
CA LEU A 128 5.85 5.69 17.01
C LEU A 128 6.27 5.66 15.54
N LEU A 129 6.08 4.53 14.86
CA LEU A 129 6.37 4.38 13.44
C LEU A 129 5.52 5.31 12.57
N ARG A 130 4.23 5.49 12.91
CA ARG A 130 3.36 6.46 12.24
C ARG A 130 3.90 7.89 12.35
N LEU A 131 4.33 8.32 13.54
CA LEU A 131 4.90 9.66 13.75
C LEU A 131 6.16 9.88 12.88
N TYR A 132 7.00 8.86 12.77
CA TYR A 132 8.18 8.88 11.90
C TYR A 132 7.83 8.92 10.41
N ASN A 133 6.86 8.11 9.97
CA ASN A 133 6.37 8.11 8.60
C ASN A 133 5.74 9.46 8.22
N ASP A 134 5.00 10.08 9.13
CA ASP A 134 4.39 11.40 8.92
C ASP A 134 5.45 12.53 8.92
N LEU A 135 6.48 12.44 9.78
CA LEU A 135 7.65 13.32 9.73
C LEU A 135 8.34 13.24 8.36
N TRP A 136 8.63 12.03 7.87
CA TRP A 136 9.32 11.82 6.61
C TRP A 136 8.53 12.38 5.41
N LYS A 137 7.21 12.12 5.35
CA LYS A 137 6.33 12.69 4.32
C LYS A 137 6.34 14.21 4.32
N ARG A 138 6.31 14.85 5.49
CA ARG A 138 6.37 16.32 5.61
C ARG A 138 7.69 16.87 5.10
N LEU A 139 8.80 16.21 5.39
CA LEU A 139 10.12 16.60 4.89
C LEU A 139 10.22 16.49 3.36
N GLN A 140 9.65 15.43 2.77
CA GLN A 140 9.59 15.27 1.31
C GLN A 140 8.77 16.39 0.66
N GLN A 141 7.59 16.70 1.21
CA GLN A 141 6.72 17.78 0.70
C GLN A 141 7.40 19.16 0.80
N TYR A 142 8.09 19.42 1.90
CA TYR A 142 8.82 20.68 2.09
C TYR A 142 9.95 20.85 1.07
N SER A 143 10.70 19.79 0.79
CA SER A 143 11.74 19.77 -0.24
C SER A 143 11.18 20.14 -1.63
N GLN A 144 10.06 19.53 -2.02
CA GLN A 144 9.37 19.81 -3.29
C GLN A 144 8.86 21.26 -3.37
N ASN A 145 8.31 21.80 -2.28
CA ASN A 145 7.80 23.17 -2.22
C ASN A 145 8.91 24.22 -2.31
N ILE A 146 10.06 23.98 -1.67
CA ILE A 146 11.24 24.85 -1.79
C ILE A 146 11.79 24.87 -3.21
N GLN A 147 11.77 23.73 -3.93
CA GLN A 147 12.13 23.69 -5.36
C GLN A 147 11.17 24.55 -6.19
N ARG A 148 9.86 24.43 -5.96
CA ARG A 148 8.81 25.12 -6.72
C ARG A 148 8.76 26.64 -6.50
N ASN A 149 8.88 27.11 -5.26
CA ASN A 149 8.82 28.54 -4.94
C ASN A 149 9.98 29.35 -5.54
N PHE A 150 11.15 28.73 -5.70
CA PHE A 150 12.31 29.41 -6.29
C PHE A 150 12.27 29.49 -7.82
N ASN A 151 11.58 28.55 -8.48
CA ASN A 151 11.38 28.60 -9.93
C ASN A 151 10.34 29.66 -10.33
N SER A 152 9.55 30.14 -9.36
CA SER A 152 8.56 31.20 -9.56
C SER A 152 9.12 32.61 -9.30
N SER A 153 10.32 32.75 -8.74
CA SER A 153 10.85 34.02 -8.22
C SER A 153 12.17 34.48 -8.86
N GLY A 154 12.45 34.06 -10.10
CA GLY A 154 13.62 34.50 -10.87
C GLY A 154 13.20 35.09 -12.22
N ASN A 155 13.65 36.32 -12.50
CA ASN A 155 13.45 37.08 -13.72
C ASN A 155 13.39 36.24 -15.01
N THR A 156 12.37 36.53 -15.80
CA THR A 156 12.29 36.30 -17.24
C THR A 156 13.38 37.13 -17.94
N ASP A 157 13.89 36.63 -19.07
CA ASP A 157 14.83 37.29 -19.99
C ASP A 157 16.32 37.34 -19.57
N LEU A 158 17.03 36.21 -19.61
CA LEU A 158 18.35 36.06 -20.28
C LEU A 158 18.95 34.63 -20.14
N PHE A 159 18.23 33.55 -20.44
CA PHE A 159 18.87 32.20 -20.45
C PHE A 159 18.13 31.20 -21.34
N ALA A 160 17.71 31.62 -22.54
CA ALA A 160 17.04 30.76 -23.51
C ALA A 160 17.98 29.94 -24.41
N GLU A 161 19.32 30.13 -24.32
CA GLU A 161 20.29 29.48 -25.23
C GLU A 161 21.21 28.43 -24.59
N LEU A 162 21.00 28.06 -23.32
CA LEU A 162 21.71 26.92 -22.71
C LEU A 162 20.78 25.76 -22.30
N GLN A 163 19.53 25.79 -22.76
CA GLN A 163 18.53 24.74 -22.54
C GLN A 163 18.59 23.59 -23.57
N GLN A 164 19.78 23.03 -23.78
CA GLN A 164 19.92 21.79 -24.57
C GLN A 164 20.76 20.68 -23.91
N MET A 165 21.11 20.79 -22.62
CA MET A 165 21.79 19.70 -21.89
C MET A 165 21.33 19.50 -20.42
N GLU A 166 20.09 19.80 -20.07
CA GLU A 166 19.53 19.46 -18.74
C GLU A 166 18.22 18.65 -18.87
N GLU A 167 18.30 17.47 -19.48
CA GLU A 167 17.34 16.37 -19.24
C GLU A 167 17.83 15.38 -18.17
N ASP A 168 18.95 15.69 -17.50
CA ASP A 168 19.57 14.86 -16.46
C ASP A 168 19.66 15.54 -15.08
N ALA A 169 18.71 16.42 -14.75
CA ALA A 169 18.52 16.89 -13.38
C ALA A 169 17.82 15.79 -12.53
N HIS A 170 18.49 14.64 -12.41
CA HIS A 170 18.28 13.67 -11.35
C HIS A 170 18.34 14.39 -10.00
N ASP A 171 17.44 14.01 -9.09
CA ASP A 171 17.36 14.39 -7.68
C ASP A 171 18.64 15.01 -7.07
N ILE A 172 18.73 16.34 -7.09
CA ILE A 172 19.71 17.11 -6.29
C ILE A 172 19.48 16.88 -4.77
N PHE A 173 18.42 16.16 -4.39
CA PHE A 173 18.17 15.72 -3.02
C PHE A 173 19.05 14.55 -2.57
N MET A 174 19.61 13.79 -3.52
CA MET A 174 20.36 12.57 -3.26
C MET A 174 21.46 12.43 -4.31
N GLN A 175 22.55 13.21 -4.19
CA GLN A 175 23.81 12.69 -4.71
C GLN A 175 24.08 11.39 -3.94
N LYS A 176 23.77 10.26 -4.57
CA LYS A 176 24.23 8.93 -4.21
C LYS A 176 25.76 8.96 -4.17
N LYS A 177 26.33 9.41 -3.05
CA LYS A 177 27.47 8.70 -2.50
C LYS A 177 26.88 7.36 -2.07
N GLN A 178 27.19 6.32 -2.84
CA GLN A 178 26.67 4.97 -2.68
C GLN A 178 26.69 4.59 -1.19
N ASP A 179 25.52 4.26 -0.64
CA ASP A 179 25.25 3.57 0.65
C ASP A 179 24.53 4.30 1.80
N TYR A 180 24.30 5.63 1.79
CA TYR A 180 23.56 6.28 2.88
C TYR A 180 22.10 6.64 2.52
N ASP A 181 21.14 5.97 3.16
CA ASP A 181 19.70 6.28 3.08
C ASP A 181 19.23 6.84 4.43
N SER A 182 18.85 8.12 4.45
CA SER A 182 18.41 8.82 5.66
C SER A 182 17.06 8.33 6.18
N GLU A 183 16.17 7.82 5.31
CA GLU A 183 14.91 7.19 5.73
C GLU A 183 15.21 5.89 6.47
N LYS A 184 16.09 5.08 5.89
CA LYS A 184 16.53 3.82 6.46
C LYS A 184 17.24 4.04 7.80
N ALA A 185 18.18 4.98 7.88
CA ALA A 185 18.89 5.29 9.14
C ALA A 185 17.93 5.76 10.25
N LEU A 186 16.89 6.52 9.90
CA LEU A 186 15.86 6.95 10.84
C LEU A 186 15.02 5.75 11.33
N LYS A 187 14.64 4.83 10.43
CA LYS A 187 13.91 3.61 10.79
C LYS A 187 14.76 2.62 11.59
N ASP A 188 16.05 2.48 11.25
CA ASP A 188 17.01 1.63 11.95
C ASP A 188 17.17 2.05 13.42
N SER A 189 17.01 3.35 13.73
CA SER A 189 17.00 3.83 15.13
C SER A 189 15.87 3.24 15.99
N LEU A 190 14.82 2.70 15.38
CA LEU A 190 13.66 2.11 16.05
C LEU A 190 13.68 0.58 16.06
N GLN A 191 14.66 -0.06 15.43
CA GLN A 191 14.76 -1.52 15.27
C GLN A 191 14.63 -2.29 16.61
N PRO A 192 15.22 -1.86 17.74
CA PRO A 192 15.08 -2.57 19.01
C PRO A 192 13.62 -2.67 19.48
N TYR A 193 12.85 -1.59 19.28
CA TYR A 193 11.44 -1.53 19.67
C TYR A 193 10.56 -2.34 18.71
N GLU A 194 10.90 -2.34 17.42
CA GLU A 194 10.23 -3.18 16.42
C GLU A 194 10.38 -4.66 16.75
N ALA A 195 11.60 -5.12 17.04
CA ALA A 195 11.87 -6.51 17.38
C ALA A 195 11.08 -6.94 18.64
N ALA A 196 11.04 -6.09 19.67
CA ALA A 196 10.27 -6.32 20.88
C ALA A 196 8.76 -6.35 20.61
N TYR A 197 8.25 -5.43 19.78
CA TYR A 197 6.86 -5.41 19.36
C TYR A 197 6.47 -6.68 18.61
N LEU A 198 7.29 -7.13 17.65
CA LEU A 198 7.04 -8.35 16.88
C LEU A 198 7.06 -9.61 17.75
N SER A 199 7.93 -9.68 18.77
CA SER A 199 7.93 -10.78 19.73
C SER A 199 6.64 -10.80 20.58
N LYS A 200 6.18 -9.63 21.04
CA LYS A 200 4.90 -9.51 21.77
C LYS A 200 3.70 -9.79 20.88
N SER A 201 3.71 -9.35 19.62
CA SER A 201 2.69 -9.64 18.61
C SER A 201 2.54 -11.14 18.38
N LEU A 202 3.67 -11.85 18.21
CA LEU A 202 3.65 -13.31 18.08
C LEU A 202 3.06 -13.98 19.32
N SER A 203 3.38 -13.50 20.52
CA SER A 203 2.84 -14.03 21.77
C SER A 203 1.32 -13.82 21.86
N ARG A 204 0.84 -12.59 21.61
CA ARG A 204 -0.60 -12.27 21.58
C ARG A 204 -1.37 -13.09 20.56
N LEU A 205 -0.74 -13.44 19.44
CA LEU A 205 -1.32 -14.29 18.41
C LEU A 205 -1.35 -15.77 18.83
N PHE A 206 -0.34 -16.23 19.56
CA PHE A 206 -0.26 -17.61 20.05
C PHE A 206 -1.16 -17.87 21.26
N ASP A 207 -1.40 -16.87 22.11
CA ASP A 207 -2.16 -17.03 23.36
C ASP A 207 -3.58 -17.58 23.13
N PRO A 208 -4.41 -17.03 22.21
CA PRO A 208 -5.72 -17.60 21.88
C PRO A 208 -5.65 -19.06 21.43
N ILE A 209 -4.64 -19.44 20.64
CA ILE A 209 -4.45 -20.83 20.20
C ILE A 209 -4.11 -21.73 21.38
N ASN A 210 -3.27 -21.26 22.30
CA ASN A 210 -2.90 -22.01 23.48
C ASN A 210 -4.06 -22.20 24.47
N LEU A 211 -4.98 -21.24 24.53
CA LEU A 211 -6.21 -21.35 25.32
C LEU A 211 -7.18 -22.37 24.72
N VAL A 212 -7.32 -22.34 23.40
CA VAL A 212 -8.22 -23.20 22.63
C VAL A 212 -7.73 -24.65 22.55
N PHE A 213 -6.41 -24.85 22.59
CA PHE A 213 -5.78 -26.17 22.65
C PHE A 213 -4.95 -26.31 23.94
N PRO A 214 -5.60 -26.52 25.09
CA PRO A 214 -4.91 -26.77 26.34
C PRO A 214 -4.19 -28.13 26.28
N PRO A 215 -3.04 -28.30 26.96
CA PRO A 215 -2.32 -29.56 26.97
C PRO A 215 -3.21 -30.68 27.55
N GLY A 216 -3.53 -31.68 26.72
CA GLY A 216 -4.42 -32.79 27.07
C GLY A 216 -5.91 -32.58 26.78
N GLY A 217 -6.31 -31.42 26.26
CA GLY A 217 -7.67 -31.19 25.76
C GLY A 217 -7.94 -32.05 24.52
N ARG A 218 -9.13 -32.66 24.44
CA ARG A 218 -9.55 -33.53 23.31
C ARG A 218 -10.67 -32.94 22.47
N ASN A 219 -11.23 -31.81 22.88
CA ASN A 219 -12.38 -31.23 22.20
C ASN A 219 -11.93 -30.33 21.05
N PRO A 220 -12.60 -30.40 19.88
CA PRO A 220 -12.37 -29.43 18.82
C PRO A 220 -12.83 -28.03 19.29
N PRO A 221 -12.14 -26.97 18.86
CA PRO A 221 -12.54 -25.60 19.13
C PRO A 221 -13.95 -25.30 18.64
N SER A 222 -14.68 -24.50 19.42
CA SER A 222 -15.98 -23.96 19.06
C SER A 222 -15.89 -22.82 18.04
N THR A 223 -17.01 -22.49 17.40
CA THR A 223 -17.10 -21.36 16.47
C THR A 223 -16.80 -20.02 17.15
N ASP A 224 -17.20 -19.82 18.40
CA ASP A 224 -16.93 -18.59 19.15
C ASP A 224 -15.43 -18.42 19.47
N GLU A 225 -14.75 -19.53 19.76
CA GLU A 225 -13.29 -19.56 19.98
C GLU A 225 -12.51 -19.27 18.69
N LEU A 226 -13.00 -19.78 17.54
CA LEU A 226 -12.47 -19.41 16.24
C LEU A 226 -12.62 -17.92 15.96
N ASP A 227 -13.81 -17.36 16.18
CA ASP A 227 -14.07 -15.94 15.98
C ASP A 227 -13.15 -15.07 16.85
N SER A 228 -12.80 -15.53 18.05
CA SER A 228 -11.83 -14.85 18.93
C SER A 228 -10.42 -14.85 18.33
N ILE A 229 -9.96 -15.99 17.79
CA ILE A 229 -8.67 -16.10 17.08
C ILE A 229 -8.65 -15.16 15.87
N ILE A 230 -9.71 -15.19 15.06
CA ILE A 230 -9.86 -14.34 13.86
C ILE A 230 -9.82 -12.86 14.24
N LYS A 231 -10.59 -12.44 15.25
CA LYS A 231 -10.59 -11.05 15.74
C LYS A 231 -9.21 -10.61 16.23
N THR A 232 -8.46 -11.50 16.88
CA THR A 232 -7.10 -11.22 17.34
C THR A 232 -6.13 -11.02 16.16
N ILE A 233 -6.17 -11.91 15.17
CA ILE A 233 -5.38 -11.80 13.95
C ILE A 233 -5.72 -10.50 13.20
N ALA A 234 -7.02 -10.22 13.02
CA ALA A 234 -7.49 -9.02 12.35
C ALA A 234 -7.03 -7.74 13.06
N SER A 235 -7.08 -7.72 14.40
CA SER A 235 -6.60 -6.59 15.21
C SER A 235 -5.10 -6.36 15.01
N GLU A 236 -4.26 -7.40 15.05
CA GLU A 236 -2.81 -7.28 14.86
C GLU A 236 -2.45 -6.77 13.46
N LEU A 237 -3.13 -7.25 12.42
CA LEU A 237 -2.93 -6.79 11.04
C LEU A 237 -3.39 -5.35 10.83
N ASN A 238 -4.54 -4.97 11.40
CA ASN A 238 -5.07 -3.61 11.30
C ASN A 238 -4.15 -2.59 11.97
N VAL A 239 -3.61 -2.94 13.15
CA VAL A 239 -2.64 -2.09 13.86
C VAL A 239 -1.32 -1.96 13.09
N ALA A 240 -0.91 -3.01 12.37
CA ALA A 240 0.31 -3.01 11.54
C ALA A 240 0.17 -2.22 10.21
N ALA A 241 -1.07 -1.94 9.76
CA ALA A 241 -1.36 -1.30 8.47
C ALA A 241 -0.81 0.12 8.32
N VAL A 242 -0.24 0.70 9.38
CA VAL A 242 0.44 2.01 9.38
C VAL A 242 1.71 2.04 8.52
N ASP A 243 2.33 0.88 8.28
CA ASP A 243 3.54 0.74 7.48
C ASP A 243 3.58 -0.60 6.74
N PRO A 244 3.98 -0.63 5.45
CA PRO A 244 4.01 -1.86 4.66
C PRO A 244 5.04 -2.88 5.14
N ASN A 245 6.20 -2.46 5.65
CA ASN A 245 7.23 -3.37 6.15
C ASN A 245 6.78 -4.02 7.47
N LEU A 246 6.18 -3.22 8.37
CA LEU A 246 5.58 -3.75 9.60
C LEU A 246 4.43 -4.72 9.29
N SER A 247 3.57 -4.37 8.33
CA SER A 247 2.48 -5.24 7.87
C SER A 247 2.99 -6.59 7.37
N LEU A 248 4.09 -6.59 6.60
CA LEU A 248 4.77 -7.81 6.16
C LEU A 248 5.34 -8.62 7.33
N ALA A 249 5.99 -7.96 8.29
CA ALA A 249 6.56 -8.62 9.46
C ALA A 249 5.47 -9.27 10.35
N VAL A 250 4.37 -8.56 10.62
CA VAL A 250 3.23 -9.10 11.38
C VAL A 250 2.54 -10.22 10.60
N SER A 251 2.42 -10.11 9.27
CA SER A 251 1.88 -11.19 8.43
C SER A 251 2.69 -12.48 8.53
N LYS A 252 4.02 -12.40 8.69
CA LYS A 252 4.86 -13.59 8.97
C LYS A 252 4.56 -14.19 10.34
N ASN A 253 4.28 -13.38 11.35
CA ASN A 253 3.86 -13.89 12.67
C ASN A 253 2.48 -14.56 12.60
N VAL A 254 1.55 -13.98 11.84
CA VAL A 254 0.25 -14.59 11.55
C VAL A 254 0.42 -15.94 10.86
N ALA A 255 1.30 -16.05 9.85
CA ALA A 255 1.59 -17.33 9.21
C ALA A 255 2.10 -18.40 10.20
N LYS A 256 3.00 -18.04 11.12
CA LYS A 256 3.48 -18.94 12.19
C LYS A 256 2.36 -19.35 13.15
N THR A 257 1.46 -18.43 13.46
CA THR A 257 0.31 -18.61 14.36
C THR A 257 -0.65 -19.63 13.78
N ILE A 258 -0.98 -19.48 12.51
CA ILE A 258 -1.74 -20.45 11.75
C ILE A 258 -1.06 -21.82 11.70
N GLN A 259 0.25 -21.85 11.48
CA GLN A 259 0.98 -23.11 11.43
C GLN A 259 0.88 -23.84 12.77
N LEU A 260 1.01 -23.10 13.89
CA LEU A 260 0.82 -23.64 15.23
C LEU A 260 -0.60 -24.20 15.43
N TYR A 261 -1.63 -23.48 14.96
CA TYR A 261 -3.01 -23.96 14.99
C TYR A 261 -3.16 -25.29 14.22
N GLY A 262 -2.58 -25.35 13.01
CA GLY A 262 -2.58 -26.55 12.15
C GLY A 262 -1.99 -27.75 12.87
N VAL A 263 -0.77 -27.60 13.39
CA VAL A 263 -0.05 -28.66 14.13
C VAL A 263 -0.86 -29.15 15.34
N LYS A 264 -1.45 -28.24 16.12
CA LYS A 264 -2.25 -28.64 17.29
C LYS A 264 -3.56 -29.34 16.90
N SER A 265 -4.17 -28.93 15.79
CA SER A 265 -5.36 -29.60 15.25
C SER A 265 -5.05 -31.01 14.76
N GLU A 266 -3.91 -31.20 14.08
CA GLU A 266 -3.42 -32.53 13.66
C GLU A 266 -3.12 -33.45 14.85
N GLN A 267 -2.53 -32.90 15.92
CA GLN A 267 -2.28 -33.65 17.16
C GLN A 267 -3.57 -34.18 17.79
N LEU A 268 -4.67 -33.42 17.75
CA LEU A 268 -5.98 -33.92 18.21
C LEU A 268 -6.51 -35.08 17.35
N LEU A 269 -6.28 -35.05 16.03
CA LEU A 269 -6.79 -36.05 15.08
C LEU A 269 -6.15 -37.42 15.26
N SER A 270 -4.89 -37.47 15.69
CA SER A 270 -4.18 -38.72 15.92
C SER A 270 -4.69 -39.56 17.12
N SER A 271 -5.60 -39.02 17.94
CA SER A 271 -6.04 -39.68 19.19
C SER A 271 -7.42 -40.37 19.15
N GLU A 272 -8.27 -40.18 18.15
CA GLU A 272 -9.57 -40.88 18.04
C GLU A 272 -10.18 -40.70 16.63
N CYS A 273 -10.16 -41.77 15.82
CA CYS A 273 -10.92 -41.83 14.57
C CYS A 273 -12.41 -42.01 14.86
N ASP A 274 -13.18 -40.91 14.91
CA ASP A 274 -14.53 -40.81 14.34
C ASP A 274 -15.04 -39.35 14.27
N GLY A 275 -14.15 -38.40 13.94
CA GLY A 275 -14.39 -36.95 13.97
C GLY A 275 -14.11 -36.19 12.67
N SER A 276 -13.92 -36.91 11.56
CA SER A 276 -13.32 -36.44 10.29
C SER A 276 -14.09 -35.36 9.51
N CYS A 277 -15.14 -34.76 10.06
CA CYS A 277 -15.86 -33.62 9.43
C CYS A 277 -15.71 -32.30 10.19
N LYS A 278 -15.53 -32.32 11.52
CA LYS A 278 -15.54 -31.08 12.32
C LYS A 278 -14.19 -30.39 12.39
N ALA A 279 -13.09 -31.16 12.42
CA ALA A 279 -11.73 -30.60 12.41
C ALA A 279 -11.34 -29.99 11.05
N TYR A 280 -11.80 -30.58 9.94
CA TYR A 280 -11.56 -30.04 8.60
C TYR A 280 -12.35 -28.75 8.35
N SER A 281 -13.59 -28.67 8.85
CA SER A 281 -14.39 -27.43 8.85
C SER A 281 -13.66 -26.25 9.51
N LEU A 282 -12.91 -26.55 10.57
CA LEU A 282 -12.23 -25.62 11.45
C LEU A 282 -10.87 -25.16 10.89
N LEU A 283 -10.08 -26.12 10.40
CA LEU A 283 -8.82 -25.89 9.68
C LEU A 283 -9.04 -25.06 8.41
N LEU A 284 -10.20 -25.22 7.75
CA LEU A 284 -10.50 -24.49 6.53
C LEU A 284 -11.20 -23.15 6.77
N HIS A 285 -11.99 -22.98 7.84
CA HIS A 285 -12.41 -21.63 8.24
C HIS A 285 -11.20 -20.71 8.47
N ILE A 286 -10.15 -21.26 9.08
CA ILE A 286 -8.87 -20.56 9.25
C ILE A 286 -8.11 -20.45 7.92
N SER A 287 -8.11 -21.46 7.03
CA SER A 287 -7.48 -21.39 5.69
C SER A 287 -8.15 -20.42 4.71
N VAL A 288 -9.44 -20.17 4.86
CA VAL A 288 -10.23 -19.22 4.07
C VAL A 288 -10.10 -17.80 4.61
N GLU A 289 -10.03 -17.62 5.93
CA GLU A 289 -9.66 -16.37 6.59
C GLU A 289 -8.19 -16.00 6.29
N LEU A 290 -7.27 -16.97 6.34
CA LEU A 290 -5.90 -16.88 5.85
C LEU A 290 -5.83 -16.42 4.40
N TRP A 291 -6.72 -16.91 3.56
CA TRP A 291 -6.78 -16.51 2.16
C TRP A 291 -7.42 -15.13 1.98
N SER A 292 -8.28 -14.71 2.91
CA SER A 292 -8.85 -13.35 2.99
C SER A 292 -7.85 -12.30 3.50
N ILE A 293 -6.94 -12.70 4.38
CA ILE A 293 -5.78 -11.92 4.85
C ILE A 293 -4.66 -11.92 3.80
N TYR A 294 -4.41 -13.08 3.16
CA TYR A 294 -3.57 -13.18 1.97
C TYR A 294 -4.16 -12.37 0.81
N ARG A 295 -5.49 -12.17 0.73
CA ARG A 295 -6.16 -11.23 -0.18
C ARG A 295 -5.72 -9.80 0.04
N ILE A 296 -5.37 -9.39 1.26
CA ILE A 296 -4.82 -8.06 1.56
C ILE A 296 -3.35 -7.99 1.13
N HIS A 297 -2.57 -9.03 1.42
CA HIS A 297 -1.15 -9.10 1.03
C HIS A 297 -0.95 -9.24 -0.48
N VAL A 298 -1.76 -10.05 -1.16
CA VAL A 298 -1.73 -10.29 -2.60
C VAL A 298 -2.48 -9.23 -3.38
N CYS A 299 -3.47 -8.53 -2.84
CA CYS A 299 -3.94 -7.29 -3.48
C CYS A 299 -2.91 -6.16 -3.35
N ALA A 300 -2.17 -6.08 -2.24
CA ALA A 300 -1.06 -5.12 -2.08
C ALA A 300 0.13 -5.46 -3.00
N ASP A 301 0.56 -6.72 -3.07
CA ASP A 301 1.64 -7.17 -3.96
C ASP A 301 1.23 -7.22 -5.44
N ASN A 302 -0.03 -7.58 -5.78
CA ASN A 302 -0.50 -7.55 -7.17
C ASN A 302 -0.79 -6.14 -7.67
N GLN A 303 -1.08 -5.15 -6.82
CA GLN A 303 -1.08 -3.75 -7.27
C GLN A 303 0.32 -3.32 -7.74
N PHE A 304 1.37 -3.75 -7.04
CA PHE A 304 2.74 -3.47 -7.43
C PHE A 304 3.14 -4.24 -8.70
N LYS A 305 2.84 -5.55 -8.79
CA LYS A 305 3.17 -6.35 -9.99
C LYS A 305 2.37 -5.97 -11.23
N LEU A 306 1.11 -5.55 -11.07
CA LEU A 306 0.28 -5.14 -12.20
C LEU A 306 0.64 -3.73 -12.69
N SER A 307 1.08 -2.83 -11.81
CA SER A 307 1.66 -1.54 -12.22
C SER A 307 3.03 -1.72 -12.91
N VAL A 308 3.87 -2.64 -12.42
CA VAL A 308 5.11 -3.07 -13.08
C VAL A 308 4.83 -3.78 -14.41
N PHE A 309 3.73 -4.53 -14.53
CA PHE A 309 3.29 -5.15 -15.79
C PHE A 309 2.79 -4.12 -16.80
N ILE A 310 2.03 -3.11 -16.37
CA ILE A 310 1.65 -1.95 -17.19
C ILE A 310 2.89 -1.18 -17.67
N HIS A 311 3.93 -1.07 -16.82
CA HIS A 311 5.21 -0.46 -17.18
C HIS A 311 6.04 -1.33 -18.15
N LYS A 312 6.08 -2.67 -17.96
CA LYS A 312 6.76 -3.63 -18.85
C LYS A 312 6.05 -3.83 -20.19
N LEU A 313 4.72 -3.73 -20.24
CA LEU A 313 3.96 -3.69 -21.49
C LEU A 313 4.27 -2.42 -22.30
N LYS A 314 4.54 -1.30 -21.63
CA LYS A 314 4.95 -0.03 -22.25
C LYS A 314 6.36 -0.09 -22.84
N GLN A 315 7.31 -0.75 -22.16
CA GLN A 315 8.71 -0.85 -22.60
C GLN A 315 8.95 -1.85 -23.76
N ARG A 316 8.08 -2.86 -23.94
CA ARG A 316 8.24 -3.88 -25.00
C ARG A 316 7.55 -3.54 -26.34
N SER A 317 6.91 -2.37 -26.45
CA SER A 317 6.32 -1.88 -27.71
C SER A 317 7.35 -1.24 -28.65
N LEU A 318 8.62 -1.13 -28.26
CA LEU A 318 9.69 -0.52 -29.06
C LEU A 318 10.71 -1.52 -29.62
N SER A 319 10.46 -2.82 -29.53
CA SER A 319 11.33 -3.82 -30.15
C SER A 319 10.58 -5.11 -30.48
N SER A 320 10.09 -5.23 -31.72
CA SER A 320 9.82 -6.54 -32.30
C SER A 320 10.43 -6.64 -33.70
N SER A 321 11.65 -7.16 -33.75
CA SER A 321 12.09 -8.01 -34.85
C SER A 321 11.28 -9.32 -34.78
N GLY A 322 10.84 -9.79 -35.95
CA GLY A 322 9.70 -10.70 -36.11
C GLY A 322 9.89 -12.13 -35.57
N LYS A 323 8.81 -12.64 -34.99
CA LYS A 323 8.32 -14.04 -35.04
C LYS A 323 6.83 -14.05 -34.59
N PRO A 324 5.94 -14.87 -35.19
CA PRO A 324 4.49 -14.76 -35.04
C PRO A 324 3.88 -15.68 -33.97
N ASP A 325 4.64 -16.07 -32.94
CA ASP A 325 4.00 -16.59 -31.72
C ASP A 325 3.79 -15.42 -30.78
N VAL A 326 2.54 -15.13 -30.41
CA VAL A 326 2.24 -14.13 -29.38
C VAL A 326 2.22 -14.87 -28.04
N PRO A 327 3.33 -14.93 -27.28
CA PRO A 327 3.35 -15.64 -26.01
C PRO A 327 2.39 -14.97 -25.02
N CYS A 328 1.73 -15.81 -24.21
CA CYS A 328 0.97 -15.38 -23.03
C CYS A 328 1.86 -14.55 -22.10
N SER A 329 1.24 -13.66 -21.33
CA SER A 329 1.99 -12.80 -20.43
C SER A 329 2.70 -13.60 -19.33
N LEU A 330 3.84 -13.08 -18.87
CA LEU A 330 4.55 -13.63 -17.71
C LEU A 330 3.66 -13.62 -16.46
N TYR A 331 2.77 -12.62 -16.35
CA TYR A 331 1.78 -12.56 -15.29
C TYR A 331 0.90 -13.82 -15.25
N MET A 332 0.38 -14.28 -16.39
CA MET A 332 -0.44 -15.49 -16.44
C MET A 332 0.35 -16.74 -16.05
N LYS A 333 1.61 -16.83 -16.47
CA LYS A 333 2.49 -17.95 -16.07
C LYS A 333 2.77 -17.94 -14.57
N GLU A 334 3.05 -16.77 -13.98
CA GLU A 334 3.25 -16.63 -12.54
C GLU A 334 1.98 -16.96 -11.75
N LEU A 335 0.82 -16.49 -12.21
CA LEU A 335 -0.48 -16.75 -11.58
C LEU A 335 -0.81 -18.25 -11.61
N GLN A 336 -0.65 -18.90 -12.76
CA GLN A 336 -0.86 -20.34 -12.91
C GLN A 336 0.08 -21.14 -12.00
N GLY A 337 1.38 -20.84 -12.02
CA GLY A 337 2.36 -21.51 -11.16
C GLY A 337 2.14 -21.24 -9.66
N PHE A 338 1.59 -20.08 -9.31
CA PHE A 338 1.19 -19.77 -7.95
C PHE A 338 -0.01 -20.62 -7.51
N ILE A 339 -1.11 -20.60 -8.28
CA ILE A 339 -2.32 -21.36 -7.97
C ILE A 339 -2.02 -22.87 -7.93
N ALA A 340 -1.25 -23.39 -8.87
CA ALA A 340 -0.88 -24.80 -8.92
C ALA A 340 -0.09 -25.23 -7.67
N ARG A 341 0.88 -24.41 -7.21
CA ARG A 341 1.60 -24.66 -5.94
C ARG A 341 0.65 -24.59 -4.76
N VAL A 342 -0.26 -23.62 -4.72
CA VAL A 342 -1.24 -23.52 -3.64
C VAL A 342 -2.09 -24.79 -3.54
N MET A 343 -2.58 -25.30 -4.67
CA MET A 343 -3.37 -26.53 -4.71
C MET A 343 -2.55 -27.77 -4.34
N SER A 344 -1.31 -27.87 -4.83
CA SER A 344 -0.43 -29.03 -4.59
C SER A 344 0.12 -29.08 -3.17
N ASP A 345 0.54 -27.95 -2.62
CA ASP A 345 1.32 -27.90 -1.38
C ASP A 345 0.41 -27.83 -0.16
N TYR A 346 -0.76 -27.17 -0.29
CA TYR A 346 -1.69 -26.97 0.82
C TYR A 346 -2.95 -27.82 0.70
N PHE A 347 -3.60 -27.84 -0.47
CA PHE A 347 -4.90 -28.48 -0.62
C PHE A 347 -4.85 -29.98 -0.97
N ARG A 348 -3.70 -30.51 -1.38
CA ARG A 348 -3.54 -31.93 -1.77
C ARG A 348 -3.83 -32.92 -0.64
N HIS A 349 -3.65 -32.51 0.62
CA HIS A 349 -3.84 -33.37 1.79
C HIS A 349 -5.32 -33.49 2.21
N PHE A 350 -6.24 -32.79 1.55
CA PHE A 350 -7.66 -32.82 1.86
C PHE A 350 -8.36 -33.91 1.03
N GLU A 351 -9.03 -34.83 1.71
CA GLU A 351 -9.84 -35.88 1.06
C GLU A 351 -11.25 -35.37 0.69
N CYS A 352 -11.74 -34.32 1.38
CA CYS A 352 -13.03 -33.69 1.11
C CYS A 352 -12.92 -32.60 0.03
N PHE A 353 -12.86 -33.01 -1.23
CA PHE A 353 -12.75 -32.12 -2.38
C PHE A 353 -13.92 -31.14 -2.50
N ASP A 354 -15.13 -31.58 -2.15
CA ASP A 354 -16.32 -30.73 -2.24
C ASP A 354 -16.18 -29.46 -1.41
N PHE A 355 -15.72 -29.64 -0.18
CA PHE A 355 -15.47 -28.56 0.76
C PHE A 355 -14.33 -27.64 0.30
N VAL A 356 -13.25 -28.18 -0.26
CA VAL A 356 -12.16 -27.37 -0.82
C VAL A 356 -12.68 -26.49 -1.96
N PHE A 357 -13.47 -27.04 -2.87
CA PHE A 357 -14.00 -26.30 -4.01
C PHE A 357 -15.01 -25.23 -3.61
N ASP A 358 -15.92 -25.52 -2.68
CA ASP A 358 -16.92 -24.55 -2.21
C ASP A 358 -16.25 -23.29 -1.63
N ASN A 359 -15.06 -23.44 -1.05
CA ASN A 359 -14.31 -22.35 -0.41
C ASN A 359 -13.26 -21.71 -1.33
N THR A 360 -12.78 -22.42 -2.35
CA THR A 360 -11.87 -21.89 -3.36
C THR A 360 -12.60 -21.29 -4.57
N GLU A 361 -13.93 -21.42 -4.63
CA GLU A 361 -14.72 -20.82 -5.69
C GLU A 361 -14.70 -19.28 -5.66
N ALA A 362 -14.90 -18.68 -4.48
CA ALA A 362 -14.91 -17.23 -4.30
C ALA A 362 -13.57 -16.59 -4.70
N ILE A 363 -12.48 -17.33 -4.52
CA ILE A 363 -11.11 -16.97 -4.93
C ILE A 363 -11.02 -16.84 -6.44
N ALA A 364 -11.50 -17.86 -7.16
CA ALA A 364 -11.54 -17.89 -8.61
C ALA A 364 -12.42 -16.76 -9.18
N GLN A 365 -13.61 -16.57 -8.61
CA GLN A 365 -14.51 -15.48 -8.99
C GLN A 365 -13.82 -14.12 -8.85
N ARG A 366 -13.14 -13.89 -7.72
CA ARG A 366 -12.44 -12.63 -7.44
C ARG A 366 -11.23 -12.40 -8.34
N ALA A 367 -10.46 -13.44 -8.65
CA ALA A 367 -9.33 -13.34 -9.57
C ALA A 367 -9.79 -12.90 -10.97
N ILE A 368 -10.91 -13.44 -11.45
CA ILE A 368 -11.53 -13.04 -12.72
C ILE A 368 -11.96 -11.56 -12.70
N GLU A 369 -12.67 -11.12 -11.65
CA GLU A 369 -13.12 -9.73 -11.53
C GLU A 369 -11.96 -8.72 -11.57
N LEU A 370 -10.91 -9.00 -10.81
CA LEU A 370 -9.70 -8.16 -10.76
C LEU A 370 -8.99 -8.16 -12.12
N PHE A 371 -8.88 -9.31 -12.78
CA PHE A 371 -8.31 -9.39 -14.11
C PHE A 371 -9.06 -8.53 -15.11
N ILE A 372 -10.39 -8.60 -15.15
CA ILE A 372 -11.23 -7.85 -16.09
C ILE A 372 -11.18 -6.35 -15.79
N ARG A 373 -11.23 -5.97 -14.51
CA ARG A 373 -11.02 -4.59 -14.07
C ARG A 373 -9.70 -4.05 -14.60
N ASN A 374 -8.61 -4.78 -14.39
CA ASN A 374 -7.29 -4.35 -14.81
C ASN A 374 -7.14 -4.32 -16.34
N ALA A 375 -7.70 -5.30 -17.04
CA ALA A 375 -7.77 -5.33 -18.49
C ALA A 375 -8.50 -4.10 -19.05
N SER A 376 -9.57 -3.65 -18.38
CA SER A 376 -10.35 -2.46 -18.79
C SER A 376 -9.61 -1.13 -18.60
N LEU A 377 -8.50 -1.12 -17.85
CA LEU A 377 -7.71 0.09 -17.56
C LEU A 377 -6.42 0.18 -18.40
N LEU A 378 -6.10 -0.82 -19.21
CA LEU A 378 -4.89 -0.87 -20.02
C LEU A 378 -4.92 0.19 -21.13
N ARG A 379 -4.05 1.20 -21.03
CA ARG A 379 -3.95 2.29 -22.01
C ARG A 379 -2.49 2.73 -22.21
N PRO A 380 -2.02 2.94 -23.46
CA PRO A 380 -2.70 2.68 -24.72
C PRO A 380 -2.79 1.18 -25.05
N LEU A 381 -3.86 0.76 -25.75
CA LEU A 381 -4.07 -0.63 -26.16
C LEU A 381 -4.04 -0.76 -27.69
N GLY A 382 -2.86 -1.08 -28.24
CA GLY A 382 -2.69 -1.35 -29.68
C GLY A 382 -3.09 -2.77 -30.09
N GLU A 383 -3.07 -3.07 -31.39
CA GLU A 383 -3.49 -4.37 -31.95
C GLU A 383 -2.72 -5.58 -31.37
N GLY A 384 -1.39 -5.48 -31.28
CA GLY A 384 -0.58 -6.52 -30.62
C GLY A 384 -0.91 -6.69 -29.13
N GLY A 385 -1.31 -5.61 -28.46
CA GLY A 385 -1.79 -5.63 -27.08
C GLY A 385 -3.13 -6.34 -26.93
N LYS A 386 -4.07 -6.10 -27.86
CA LYS A 386 -5.37 -6.79 -27.91
C LYS A 386 -5.21 -8.29 -28.12
N MET A 387 -4.35 -8.71 -29.04
CA MET A 387 -4.07 -10.13 -29.30
C MET A 387 -3.47 -10.83 -28.08
N ARG A 388 -2.48 -10.21 -27.43
CA ARG A 388 -1.89 -10.74 -26.19
C ARG A 388 -2.92 -10.81 -25.05
N LEU A 389 -3.72 -9.76 -24.88
CA LEU A 389 -4.77 -9.74 -23.86
C LEU A 389 -5.81 -10.83 -24.13
N ALA A 390 -6.22 -11.05 -25.38
CA ALA A 390 -7.13 -12.13 -25.74
C ALA A 390 -6.55 -13.52 -25.45
N ALA A 391 -5.24 -13.72 -25.60
CA ALA A 391 -4.57 -14.93 -25.14
C ALA A 391 -4.58 -15.05 -23.61
N ASP A 392 -4.34 -13.95 -22.90
CA ASP A 392 -4.41 -13.92 -21.43
C ASP A 392 -5.82 -14.21 -20.88
N PHE A 393 -6.90 -13.79 -21.58
CA PHE A 393 -8.27 -14.20 -21.24
C PHE A 393 -8.47 -15.72 -21.30
N ALA A 394 -7.86 -16.40 -22.28
CA ALA A 394 -7.89 -17.87 -22.37
C ALA A 394 -7.06 -18.52 -21.25
N GLN A 395 -5.91 -17.93 -20.92
CA GLN A 395 -5.03 -18.44 -19.88
C GLN A 395 -5.58 -18.21 -18.47
N MET A 396 -6.35 -17.14 -18.24
CA MET A 396 -7.06 -16.89 -16.98
C MET A 396 -8.07 -18.00 -16.70
N GLU A 397 -8.82 -18.45 -17.71
CA GLU A 397 -9.77 -19.58 -17.59
C GLU A 397 -9.04 -20.86 -17.13
N LEU A 398 -7.87 -21.15 -17.68
CA LEU A 398 -7.03 -22.27 -17.25
C LEU A 398 -6.40 -22.04 -15.87
N ALA A 399 -6.06 -20.80 -15.53
CA ALA A 399 -5.41 -20.46 -14.27
C ALA A 399 -6.32 -20.70 -13.06
N VAL A 400 -7.61 -20.43 -13.19
CA VAL A 400 -8.58 -20.61 -12.11
C VAL A 400 -9.18 -22.02 -12.06
N ALA A 401 -8.97 -22.84 -13.10
CA ALA A 401 -9.53 -24.19 -13.16
C ALA A 401 -9.18 -25.07 -11.94
N PRO A 402 -7.98 -25.01 -11.34
CA PRO A 402 -7.67 -25.80 -10.15
C PRO A 402 -8.45 -25.42 -8.90
N LEU A 403 -9.08 -24.23 -8.87
CA LEU A 403 -9.78 -23.67 -7.70
C LEU A 403 -11.29 -23.96 -7.71
N CYS A 404 -11.79 -24.70 -8.69
CA CYS A 404 -13.22 -24.97 -8.81
C CYS A 404 -13.45 -26.35 -9.45
N ARG A 405 -14.60 -26.97 -9.17
CA ARG A 405 -14.99 -28.24 -9.82
C ARG A 405 -15.05 -28.06 -11.33
N ARG A 406 -15.71 -26.99 -11.77
CA ARG A 406 -15.80 -26.56 -13.16
C ARG A 406 -15.81 -25.04 -13.20
N VAL A 407 -15.13 -24.46 -14.19
CA VAL A 407 -15.08 -23.01 -14.37
C VAL A 407 -16.46 -22.42 -14.69
N SER A 408 -17.36 -23.23 -15.26
CA SER A 408 -18.77 -22.87 -15.48
C SER A 408 -19.55 -22.58 -14.20
N ASP A 409 -19.13 -23.20 -13.08
CA ASP A 409 -19.83 -23.10 -11.81
C ASP A 409 -19.59 -21.74 -11.14
N LEU A 410 -18.55 -20.98 -11.55
CA LEU A 410 -18.24 -19.61 -11.12
C LEU A 410 -19.31 -18.56 -11.53
N GLY A 411 -20.39 -18.99 -12.19
CA GLY A 411 -21.59 -18.18 -12.41
C GLY A 411 -21.36 -16.87 -13.16
N LYS A 412 -21.71 -15.74 -12.53
CA LYS A 412 -21.66 -14.42 -13.16
C LYS A 412 -20.24 -14.02 -13.55
N SER A 413 -19.23 -14.35 -12.74
CA SER A 413 -17.83 -13.96 -12.99
C SER A 413 -17.26 -14.66 -14.22
N TYR A 414 -17.55 -15.95 -14.41
CA TYR A 414 -17.16 -16.65 -15.64
C TYR A 414 -17.89 -16.11 -16.89
N ARG A 415 -19.20 -15.87 -16.79
CA ARG A 415 -19.97 -15.23 -17.87
C ARG A 415 -19.42 -13.85 -18.24
N LEU A 416 -18.97 -13.07 -17.26
CA LEU A 416 -18.31 -11.78 -17.45
C LEU A 416 -17.01 -11.93 -18.25
N LEU A 417 -16.14 -12.88 -17.89
CA LEU A 417 -14.90 -13.18 -18.61
C LEU A 417 -15.16 -13.53 -20.08
N ARG A 418 -16.13 -14.42 -20.32
CA ARG A 418 -16.51 -14.88 -21.65
C ARG A 418 -17.15 -13.78 -22.50
N SER A 419 -17.97 -12.93 -21.90
CA SER A 419 -18.68 -11.85 -22.59
C SER A 419 -17.79 -10.66 -22.91
N PHE A 420 -16.75 -10.41 -22.10
CA PHE A 420 -15.84 -9.29 -22.31
C PHE A 420 -14.80 -9.56 -23.40
N ARG A 421 -14.27 -10.80 -23.50
CA ARG A 421 -13.18 -11.14 -24.43
C ARG A 421 -13.46 -10.75 -25.90
N PRO A 422 -14.66 -11.00 -26.50
CA PRO A 422 -14.94 -10.59 -27.87
C PRO A 422 -14.93 -9.06 -28.08
N LEU A 423 -15.25 -8.28 -27.05
CA LEU A 423 -15.31 -6.82 -27.12
C LEU A 423 -13.95 -6.18 -27.40
N LEU A 424 -12.84 -6.88 -27.12
CA LEU A 424 -11.49 -6.41 -27.43
C LEU A 424 -11.32 -6.02 -28.90
N PHE A 425 -12.02 -6.73 -29.81
CA PHE A 425 -11.90 -6.60 -31.25
C PHE A 425 -13.09 -5.89 -31.92
N GLN A 426 -14.05 -5.39 -31.15
CA GLN A 426 -15.21 -4.66 -31.68
C GLN A 426 -14.98 -3.14 -31.71
N THR A 427 -15.76 -2.41 -32.53
CA THR A 427 -15.78 -0.94 -32.53
C THR A 427 -16.43 -0.38 -31.27
N SER A 428 -16.16 0.88 -30.93
CA SER A 428 -16.73 1.51 -29.73
C SER A 428 -18.27 1.54 -29.73
N GLU A 429 -18.89 1.62 -30.90
CA GLU A 429 -20.34 1.60 -31.09
C GLU A 429 -20.93 0.21 -30.83
N HIS A 430 -20.34 -0.84 -31.42
CA HIS A 430 -20.78 -2.22 -31.19
C HIS A 430 -20.59 -2.64 -29.73
N ILE A 431 -19.54 -2.16 -29.06
CA ILE A 431 -19.35 -2.40 -27.64
C ILE A 431 -20.48 -1.77 -26.81
N ALA A 432 -20.77 -0.49 -27.03
CA ALA A 432 -21.79 0.21 -26.25
C ALA A 432 -23.21 -0.37 -26.45
N ASN A 433 -23.45 -0.98 -27.62
CA ASN A 433 -24.73 -1.60 -27.99
C ASN A 433 -24.79 -3.11 -27.72
N SER A 434 -23.72 -3.72 -27.19
CA SER A 434 -23.71 -5.15 -26.92
C SER A 434 -24.77 -5.52 -25.86
N PRO A 435 -25.56 -6.60 -26.08
CA PRO A 435 -26.60 -7.02 -25.15
C PRO A 435 -26.05 -7.46 -23.79
N ALA A 436 -24.75 -7.78 -23.72
CA ALA A 436 -24.11 -8.14 -22.46
C ALA A 436 -23.90 -6.94 -21.53
N VAL A 437 -23.96 -5.70 -22.03
CA VAL A 437 -23.73 -4.49 -21.25
C VAL A 437 -24.96 -4.11 -20.43
N GLY A 438 -24.78 -3.98 -19.12
CA GLY A 438 -25.84 -3.72 -18.15
C GLY A 438 -26.44 -4.97 -17.52
N ASP A 439 -26.40 -6.11 -18.22
CA ASP A 439 -26.84 -7.40 -17.70
C ASP A 439 -25.68 -8.18 -17.05
N ILE A 440 -24.74 -8.65 -17.89
CA ILE A 440 -23.58 -9.42 -17.44
C ILE A 440 -22.41 -8.48 -17.12
N ILE A 441 -22.12 -7.53 -18.01
CA ILE A 441 -20.99 -6.61 -17.91
C ILE A 441 -21.47 -5.26 -17.35
N PRO A 442 -20.97 -4.83 -16.17
CA PRO A 442 -21.30 -3.53 -15.61
C PRO A 442 -20.98 -2.37 -16.56
N PHE A 443 -21.84 -1.37 -16.59
CA PHE A 443 -21.65 -0.16 -17.38
C PHE A 443 -20.34 0.55 -17.01
N SER A 444 -19.97 0.55 -15.73
CA SER A 444 -18.74 1.17 -15.27
C SER A 444 -17.49 0.54 -15.89
N ILE A 445 -17.48 -0.79 -16.10
CA ILE A 445 -16.35 -1.51 -16.70
C ILE A 445 -16.23 -1.16 -18.19
N ILE A 446 -17.35 -1.12 -18.92
CA ILE A 446 -17.34 -0.76 -20.35
C ILE A 446 -16.92 0.69 -20.55
N LEU A 447 -17.43 1.61 -19.74
CA LEU A 447 -17.02 3.02 -19.81
C LEU A 447 -15.52 3.18 -19.52
N GLN A 448 -14.97 2.47 -18.53
CA GLN A 448 -13.52 2.40 -18.29
C GLN A 448 -12.76 1.86 -19.49
N PHE A 449 -13.26 0.78 -20.10
CA PHE A 449 -12.66 0.21 -21.30
C PHE A 449 -12.68 1.18 -22.49
N LEU A 450 -13.74 1.97 -22.67
CA LEU A 450 -13.81 2.98 -23.73
C LEU A 450 -12.76 4.10 -23.55
N PHE A 451 -12.36 4.44 -22.31
CA PHE A 451 -11.23 5.35 -22.09
C PHE A 451 -9.91 4.81 -22.64
N THR A 452 -9.70 3.49 -22.73
CA THR A 452 -8.47 2.91 -23.32
C THR A 452 -8.31 3.27 -24.80
N ARG A 453 -9.43 3.57 -25.47
CA ARG A 453 -9.53 3.95 -26.88
C ARG A 453 -9.66 5.46 -27.09
N SER A 454 -9.68 6.23 -26.00
CA SER A 454 -9.76 7.68 -26.06
C SER A 454 -8.39 8.32 -26.31
N PRO A 455 -8.34 9.53 -26.89
CA PRO A 455 -7.08 10.25 -27.07
C PRO A 455 -6.59 10.84 -25.74
N PRO A 456 -5.28 11.06 -25.54
CA PRO A 456 -4.65 11.32 -24.23
C PRO A 456 -5.22 12.54 -23.49
N GLU A 457 -5.84 13.48 -24.20
CA GLU A 457 -6.50 14.66 -23.64
C GLU A 457 -7.74 14.29 -22.83
N LEU A 458 -8.43 13.20 -23.20
CA LEU A 458 -9.52 12.61 -22.42
C LEU A 458 -8.90 11.72 -21.34
N LYS A 459 -8.56 12.32 -20.20
CA LYS A 459 -7.99 11.63 -19.03
C LYS A 459 -8.99 10.63 -18.44
N SER A 460 -8.52 9.45 -18.02
CA SER A 460 -9.34 8.47 -17.30
C SER A 460 -9.74 9.00 -15.91
N PRO A 461 -10.76 8.43 -15.25
CA PRO A 461 -11.22 8.92 -13.95
C PRO A 461 -10.12 8.97 -12.89
N PHE A 462 -9.29 7.92 -12.80
CA PHE A 462 -8.17 7.89 -11.86
C PHE A 462 -7.05 8.89 -12.22
N GLN A 463 -6.80 9.12 -13.52
CA GLN A 463 -5.83 10.12 -13.96
C GLN A 463 -6.28 11.54 -13.63
N ARG A 464 -7.58 11.82 -13.76
CA ARG A 464 -8.15 13.11 -13.35
C ARG A 464 -8.02 13.31 -11.83
N ALA A 465 -8.30 12.27 -11.06
CA ALA A 465 -8.22 12.31 -9.60
C ALA A 465 -6.78 12.25 -9.06
N GLU A 466 -5.76 12.17 -9.93
CA GLU A 466 -4.35 12.02 -9.57
C GLU A 466 -4.09 10.78 -8.69
N TRP A 467 -4.83 9.71 -8.95
CA TRP A 467 -4.69 8.44 -8.25
C TRP A 467 -3.79 7.48 -9.01
N SER A 468 -3.00 6.71 -8.27
CA SER A 468 -2.37 5.52 -8.81
C SER A 468 -3.44 4.48 -9.18
N ILE A 469 -3.12 3.58 -10.11
CA ILE A 469 -4.00 2.46 -10.49
C ILE A 469 -4.31 1.59 -9.26
N ALA A 470 -3.32 1.45 -8.39
CA ALA A 470 -3.45 0.86 -7.07
C ALA A 470 -4.57 1.51 -6.23
N ARG A 471 -4.42 2.81 -5.94
CA ARG A 471 -5.43 3.56 -5.18
C ARG A 471 -6.81 3.50 -5.82
N TYR A 472 -6.89 3.55 -7.15
CA TYR A 472 -8.15 3.44 -7.88
C TYR A 472 -8.80 2.06 -7.75
N SER A 473 -8.02 0.98 -7.85
CA SER A 473 -8.54 -0.37 -7.64
C SER A 473 -9.06 -0.56 -6.22
N GLN A 474 -8.35 -0.02 -5.21
CA GLN A 474 -8.84 -0.05 -3.82
C GLN A 474 -10.15 0.73 -3.68
N TRP A 475 -10.22 1.93 -4.25
CA TRP A 475 -11.44 2.74 -4.22
C TRP A 475 -12.64 2.02 -4.85
N LEU A 476 -12.43 1.28 -5.95
CA LEU A 476 -13.48 0.46 -6.58
C LEU A 476 -13.97 -0.68 -5.67
N ASP A 477 -13.13 -1.20 -4.79
CA ASP A 477 -13.52 -2.23 -3.81
C ASP A 477 -14.32 -1.62 -2.66
N ASP A 478 -13.92 -0.44 -2.20
CA ASP A 478 -14.62 0.28 -1.13
C ASP A 478 -15.99 0.84 -1.60
N HIS A 479 -16.18 0.98 -2.91
CA HIS A 479 -17.40 1.51 -3.54
C HIS A 479 -18.04 0.48 -4.49
N PRO A 480 -18.77 -0.52 -3.96
CA PRO A 480 -19.41 -1.56 -4.78
C PRO A 480 -20.60 -1.03 -5.60
N SER A 481 -21.21 0.07 -5.18
CA SER A 481 -22.31 0.75 -5.86
C SER A 481 -21.92 1.17 -7.27
N GLU A 482 -22.65 0.65 -8.27
CA GLU A 482 -22.42 1.02 -9.67
C GLU A 482 -22.71 2.52 -9.90
N LYS A 483 -23.70 3.06 -9.20
CA LYS A 483 -24.06 4.49 -9.26
C LYS A 483 -22.87 5.38 -8.88
N ASP A 484 -22.17 5.05 -7.79
CA ASP A 484 -21.03 5.86 -7.30
C ASP A 484 -19.87 5.83 -8.30
N ARG A 485 -19.61 4.65 -8.89
CA ARG A 485 -18.60 4.48 -9.95
C ARG A 485 -18.95 5.29 -11.20
N LEU A 486 -20.22 5.32 -11.59
CA LEU A 486 -20.70 6.09 -12.74
C LEU A 486 -20.63 7.60 -12.49
N VAL A 487 -20.86 8.07 -11.25
CA VAL A 487 -20.68 9.48 -10.87
C VAL A 487 -19.22 9.91 -11.02
N LEU A 488 -18.26 9.07 -10.60
CA LEU A 488 -16.84 9.36 -10.80
C LEU A 488 -16.48 9.45 -12.29
N ILE A 489 -17.01 8.53 -13.11
CA ILE A 489 -16.82 8.53 -14.57
C ILE A 489 -17.45 9.78 -15.22
N ARG A 490 -18.65 10.17 -14.79
CA ARG A 490 -19.33 11.39 -15.22
C ARG A 490 -18.43 12.61 -15.01
N GLY A 491 -17.84 12.73 -13.82
CA GLY A 491 -16.90 13.80 -13.52
C GLY A 491 -15.75 13.83 -14.52
N ALA A 492 -15.15 12.68 -14.87
CA ALA A 492 -14.07 12.64 -15.87
C ALA A 492 -14.51 13.15 -17.25
N LEU A 493 -15.70 12.77 -17.72
CA LEU A 493 -16.26 13.22 -19.00
C LEU A 493 -16.58 14.72 -19.00
N GLU A 494 -17.10 15.26 -17.90
CA GLU A 494 -17.40 16.70 -17.77
C GLU A 494 -16.11 17.55 -17.76
N ALA A 495 -15.04 17.07 -17.12
CA ALA A 495 -13.72 17.75 -17.19
C ALA A 495 -13.24 17.89 -18.63
N TYR A 496 -13.40 16.82 -19.41
CA TYR A 496 -12.94 16.82 -20.79
C TYR A 496 -13.67 17.88 -21.60
N VAL A 497 -15.00 17.97 -21.47
CA VAL A 497 -15.80 19.03 -22.11
C VAL A 497 -15.29 20.41 -21.75
N GLN A 498 -15.07 20.65 -20.46
CA GLN A 498 -14.57 21.95 -20.01
C GLN A 498 -13.20 22.25 -20.62
N SER A 499 -12.31 21.25 -20.68
CA SER A 499 -10.98 21.40 -21.28
C SER A 499 -11.00 21.64 -22.78
N VAL A 500 -11.98 21.10 -23.51
CA VAL A 500 -12.17 21.32 -24.95
C VAL A 500 -12.71 22.73 -25.19
N ARG A 501 -13.68 23.17 -24.38
CA ARG A 501 -14.22 24.54 -24.42
C ARG A 501 -13.15 25.59 -24.16
N THR A 502 -12.32 25.39 -23.14
CA THR A 502 -11.21 26.30 -22.81
C THR A 502 -10.15 26.39 -23.91
N ARG A 503 -9.98 25.33 -24.70
CA ARG A 503 -9.06 25.28 -25.84
C ARG A 503 -9.69 25.72 -27.17
N GLU A 504 -10.92 26.25 -27.14
CA GLU A 504 -11.72 26.62 -28.32
C GLU A 504 -11.87 25.47 -29.35
N GLY A 505 -11.80 24.22 -28.88
CA GLY A 505 -11.92 23.04 -29.73
C GLY A 505 -13.35 22.92 -30.27
N LYS A 506 -13.47 22.74 -31.59
CA LYS A 506 -14.77 22.63 -32.29
C LYS A 506 -15.29 21.19 -32.38
N GLU A 507 -14.46 20.20 -32.07
CA GLU A 507 -14.78 18.77 -32.20
C GLU A 507 -14.40 17.99 -30.94
N PHE A 508 -15.23 16.98 -30.62
CA PHE A 508 -14.96 16.03 -29.53
C PHE A 508 -14.33 14.75 -30.09
N ALA A 509 -13.59 14.03 -29.26
CA ALA A 509 -13.11 12.70 -29.61
C ALA A 509 -14.27 11.79 -30.08
N PRO A 510 -14.11 10.98 -31.14
CA PRO A 510 -15.20 10.15 -31.68
C PRO A 510 -15.85 9.19 -30.67
N VAL A 511 -15.08 8.75 -29.66
CA VAL A 511 -15.58 7.87 -28.58
C VAL A 511 -16.42 8.61 -27.54
N TYR A 512 -16.26 9.94 -27.41
CA TYR A 512 -16.90 10.74 -26.36
C TYR A 512 -18.44 10.72 -26.43
N PRO A 513 -19.08 10.98 -27.59
CA PRO A 513 -20.55 10.92 -27.69
C PRO A 513 -21.12 9.55 -27.30
N ILE A 514 -20.43 8.47 -27.68
CA ILE A 514 -20.80 7.09 -27.35
C ILE A 514 -20.77 6.88 -25.84
N MET A 515 -19.71 7.35 -25.16
CA MET A 515 -19.57 7.24 -23.71
C MET A 515 -20.65 8.03 -22.98
N VAL A 516 -21.02 9.22 -23.47
CA VAL A 516 -22.08 10.03 -22.86
C VAL A 516 -23.45 9.36 -23.03
N GLN A 517 -23.75 8.82 -24.21
CA GLN A 517 -25.00 8.08 -24.45
C GLN A 517 -25.09 6.84 -23.55
N LEU A 518 -24.01 6.06 -23.46
CA LEU A 518 -23.95 4.88 -22.61
C LEU A 518 -24.10 5.24 -21.11
N LEU A 519 -23.44 6.32 -20.66
CA LEU A 519 -23.57 6.80 -19.29
C LEU A 519 -25.00 7.26 -18.97
N LYS A 520 -25.68 7.94 -19.90
CA LYS A 520 -27.09 8.33 -19.72
C LYS A 520 -27.99 7.10 -19.58
N LYS A 521 -27.82 6.11 -20.47
CA LYS A 521 -28.54 4.82 -20.41
C LYS A 521 -28.30 4.12 -19.07
N ALA A 522 -27.05 4.03 -18.63
CA ALA A 522 -26.68 3.41 -17.36
C ALA A 522 -27.35 4.10 -16.16
N MET A 523 -27.31 5.43 -16.14
CA MET A 523 -27.91 6.22 -15.06
C MET A 523 -29.43 6.09 -15.01
N SER A 524 -30.12 5.92 -16.15
CA SER A 524 -31.57 5.70 -16.17
C SER A 524 -31.97 4.29 -15.75
N THR A 525 -31.13 3.28 -16.00
CA THR A 525 -31.40 1.90 -15.57
C THR A 525 -31.21 1.71 -14.05
N LEU A 526 -30.47 2.60 -13.40
CA LEU A 526 -30.14 2.56 -11.97
C LEU A 526 -30.95 3.56 -11.10
N GLN A 527 -31.92 4.25 -11.71
CA GLN A 527 -32.96 5.01 -11.02
C GLN A 527 -34.12 4.08 -10.68
#